data_AF-A0A2E9KTM6-F1
#
_entry.id   AF-A0A2E9KTM6-F1
#
_cell.length_a   1.000
_cell.length_b   1.000
_cell.length_c   1.000
_cell.angle_alpha   90.00
_cell.angle_beta   90.00
_cell.angle_gamma   90.00
#
_symmetry.space_group_name_H-M   'P 1'
#
loop_
_entity.id
_entity.type
_entity.pdbx_description
1 polymer ?
#
loop_
_entity_poly.entity_id
_entity_poly.type
_entity_poly.pdbx_seq_one_letter_code
_entity_poly.pdbx_strand_id
1 'polypeptide(L)' 'MEAHIQTIGESDSLLIVSPIYNYDVNAAAKNLLELTGSGWNEKTVGFICNAGEDKSHMPVMSFANSLMLDHRCKIIPCFV' A
#
# COMPACT_ATOMS: atom_id res chain seq x y z
N MET A 1 1.95 -12.09 -13.63
CA MET A 1 2.49 -12.05 -12.25
C MET A 1 3.91 -11.51 -12.27
N GLU A 2 4.85 -12.22 -12.89
CA GLU A 2 6.27 -11.82 -13.00
C GLU A 2 6.50 -10.37 -13.43
N ALA A 3 5.77 -9.90 -14.46
CA ALA A 3 5.89 -8.53 -14.93
C ALA A 3 5.60 -7.48 -13.84
N HIS A 4 4.60 -7.70 -12.98
CA HIS A 4 4.27 -6.77 -11.90
C HIS A 4 5.33 -6.80 -10.80
N ILE A 5 5.84 -7.98 -10.46
CA ILE A 5 6.93 -8.13 -9.47
C ILE A 5 8.16 -7.36 -9.94
N GLN A 6 8.53 -7.51 -11.22
CA GLN A 6 9.67 -6.81 -11.79
C GLN A 6 9.45 -5.29 -11.80
N THR A 7 8.29 -4.81 -12.26
CA THR A 7 7.98 -3.36 -12.27
C THR A 7 8.04 -2.76 -10.87
N ILE A 8 7.51 -3.46 -9.86
CA ILE A 8 7.54 -3.01 -8.47
C ILE A 8 8.98 -3.04 -7.94
N GLY A 9 9.72 -4.12 -8.22
CA GLY A 9 11.11 -4.29 -7.81
C GLY A 9 12.06 -3.24 -8.41
N GLU A 10 11.82 -2.80 -9.64
CA GLU A 10 12.60 -1.77 -10.34
C GLU A 10 12.21 -0.34 -9.92
N SER A 11 11.06 -0.15 -9.27
CA SER A 11 10.63 1.18 -8.83
C SER A 11 11.40 1.69 -7.62
N ASP A 12 11.69 2.99 -7.58
CA ASP A 12 12.32 3.65 -6.42
C ASP A 12 11.31 3.86 -5.28
N SER A 13 10.05 4.11 -5.63
CA SER A 13 8.97 4.41 -4.69
C SER A 13 7.62 4.01 -5.25
N LEU A 14 6.67 3.76 -4.34
CA LEU A 14 5.33 3.33 -4.66
C LEU A 14 4.31 4.32 -4.09
N LEU A 15 3.30 4.64 -4.89
CA LEU A 15 2.14 5.41 -4.47
C LEU A 15 0.91 4.53 -4.56
N ILE A 16 0.29 4.24 -3.42
CA ILE A 16 -0.92 3.44 -3.36
C ILE A 16 -2.12 4.36 -3.34
N VAL A 17 -2.95 4.25 -4.37
CA VAL A 17 -4.19 5.00 -4.49
C VAL A 17 -5.34 4.01 -4.39
N SER A 18 -6.07 4.05 -3.27
CA SER A 18 -7.19 3.13 -3.04
C SER A 18 -8.34 3.86 -2.36
N PRO A 19 -9.60 3.58 -2.75
CA PRO A 19 -10.72 3.92 -1.89
C PRO A 19 -10.61 3.13 -0.58
N ILE A 20 -11.13 3.72 0.51
CA ILE A 20 -11.37 2.99 1.74
C ILE A 20 -12.68 2.23 1.60
N TYR A 21 -12.62 0.92 1.78
CA TYR A 21 -13.75 0.02 1.69
C TYR A 21 -13.77 -0.88 2.91
N ASN A 22 -14.87 -0.86 3.67
CA ASN A 22 -15.02 -1.64 4.90
C ASN A 22 -13.86 -1.45 5.89
N TYR A 23 -13.48 -0.19 6.16
CA TYR A 23 -12.41 0.17 7.11
C TYR A 23 -11.02 -0.38 6.72
N ASP A 24 -10.73 -0.56 5.43
CA ASP A 24 -9.38 -0.87 4.94
C ASP A 24 -9.23 -0.47 3.46
N VAL A 25 -8.07 -0.68 2.86
CA VAL A 25 -7.89 -0.63 1.40
C VAL A 25 -8.71 -1.72 0.72
N ASN A 26 -9.05 -1.51 -0.55
CA ASN A 26 -9.85 -2.47 -1.29
C ASN A 26 -9.13 -3.83 -1.48
N ALA A 27 -9.90 -4.86 -1.82
CA ALA A 27 -9.36 -6.22 -2.02
C ALA A 27 -8.32 -6.29 -3.16
N ALA A 28 -8.42 -5.41 -4.17
CA ALA A 28 -7.48 -5.39 -5.27
C ALA A 28 -6.06 -4.99 -4.82
N ALA A 29 -5.94 -3.98 -3.95
CA ALA A 29 -4.67 -3.55 -3.37
C ALA A 29 -4.03 -4.66 -2.51
N LYS A 30 -4.85 -5.34 -1.70
CA LYS A 30 -4.40 -6.49 -0.89
C LYS A 30 -3.92 -7.65 -1.76
N ASN A 31 -4.70 -8.01 -2.78
CA ASN A 31 -4.33 -9.08 -3.71
C ASN A 31 -3.04 -8.76 -4.48
N LEU A 32 -2.85 -7.49 -4.87
CA LEU A 32 -1.61 -7.08 -5.51
C LEU A 32 -0.42 -7.32 -4.57
N LEU A 33 -0.49 -6.88 -3.32
CA LEU A 33 0.57 -7.09 -2.34
C LEU A 33 0.82 -8.60 -2.11
N GLU A 34 -0.22 -9.37 -1.86
CA GLU A 34 -0.11 -10.82 -1.58
C GLU A 34 0.59 -11.56 -2.72
N LEU A 35 0.23 -11.26 -3.97
CA LEU A 35 0.77 -11.94 -5.14
C LEU A 35 2.13 -11.41 -5.58
N THR A 36 2.53 -10.22 -5.14
CA THR A 36 3.76 -9.56 -5.60
C THR A 36 4.73 -9.21 -4.48
N GLY A 37 4.49 -9.69 -3.25
CA GLY A 37 5.18 -9.26 -2.03
C GLY A 37 6.71 -9.31 -2.08
N SER A 38 7.30 -10.19 -2.90
CA SER A 38 8.75 -10.25 -3.13
C SER A 38 9.34 -8.97 -3.74
N GLY A 39 8.55 -8.20 -4.50
CA GLY A 39 8.97 -6.95 -5.14
C GLY A 39 8.93 -5.71 -4.22
N TRP A 40 8.27 -5.81 -3.06
CA TRP A 40 7.97 -4.66 -2.19
C TRP A 40 9.05 -4.34 -1.16
N ASN A 41 10.10 -5.15 -1.07
CA ASN A 41 11.08 -5.02 0.00
C ASN A 41 11.79 -3.65 -0.02
N GLU A 42 11.85 -3.03 1.15
CA GLU A 42 12.58 -1.77 1.43
C GLU A 42 12.13 -0.56 0.59
N LYS A 43 10.95 -0.63 -0.02
CA LYS A 43 10.39 0.47 -0.84
C LYS A 43 9.90 1.61 0.03
N THR A 44 9.97 2.83 -0.51
CA THR A 44 9.27 3.98 0.07
C THR A 44 7.84 4.00 -0.45
N VAL A 45 6.86 4.04 0.44
CA VAL A 45 5.43 3.92 0.10
C VAL A 45 4.66 5.12 0.63
N GLY A 46 3.90 5.76 -0.25
CA GLY A 46 2.90 6.80 0.08
C GLY A 46 1.48 6.33 -0.20
N PHE A 47 0.50 7.02 0.39
CA PHE A 47 -0.91 6.69 0.28
C PHE A 47 -1.76 7.90 -0.13
N ILE A 48 -2.70 7.67 -1.05
CA ILE A 48 -3.82 8.57 -1.33
C ILE A 48 -5.09 7.76 -1.15
N CYS A 49 -5.94 8.17 -0.19
CA CYS A 49 -7.11 7.40 0.18
C CYS A 49 -8.35 8.27 0.15
N ASN A 50 -9.30 7.90 -0.71
CA ASN A 50 -10.62 8.52 -0.71
C ASN A 50 -11.57 7.68 0.14
N ALA A 51 -12.30 8.35 1.03
CA ALA A 51 -13.30 7.73 1.87
C ALA A 51 -14.52 8.64 2.01
N GLY A 52 -15.66 8.05 2.38
CA GLY A 52 -16.92 8.80 2.52
C GLY A 52 -17.01 9.72 3.73
N GLU A 53 -16.03 9.71 4.63
CA GLU A 53 -16.01 10.51 5.86
C GLU A 53 -14.64 11.16 6.07
N ASP A 54 -14.62 12.42 6.51
CA ASP A 54 -13.44 13.28 6.69
C ASP A 54 -12.32 12.71 7.60
N LYS A 55 -12.62 11.70 8.43
CA LYS A 55 -11.64 11.08 9.35
C LYS A 55 -11.19 9.68 8.95
N SER A 56 -11.54 9.24 7.74
CA SER A 56 -11.29 7.87 7.29
C SER A 56 -9.88 7.61 6.74
N HIS A 57 -8.84 8.30 7.24
CA HIS A 57 -7.45 8.02 6.86
C HIS A 57 -6.81 6.93 7.73
N MET A 58 -7.24 6.76 8.98
CA MET A 58 -6.74 5.69 9.88
C MET A 58 -6.96 4.25 9.39
N PRO A 59 -8.05 3.91 8.67
CA PRO A 59 -8.27 2.58 8.10
C PRO A 59 -7.11 2.02 7.27
N VAL A 60 -6.30 2.87 6.62
CA VAL A 60 -5.14 2.42 5.82
C VAL A 60 -4.01 1.84 6.68
N MET A 61 -4.00 2.14 7.99
CA MET A 61 -2.87 1.86 8.87
C MET A 61 -2.63 0.36 9.03
N SER A 62 -3.67 -0.47 8.99
CA SER A 62 -3.51 -1.94 9.01
C SER A 62 -2.63 -2.40 7.85
N PHE A 63 -2.94 -1.95 6.64
CA PHE A 63 -2.19 -2.27 5.43
C PHE A 63 -0.79 -1.65 5.43
N ALA A 64 -0.66 -0.39 5.89
CA ALA A 64 0.64 0.27 6.02
C ALA A 64 1.56 -0.43 7.03
N ASN A 65 1.01 -0.98 8.12
CA ASN A 65 1.76 -1.73 9.12
C ASN A 65 2.29 -3.05 8.55
N SER A 66 1.50 -3.79 7.76
CA SER A 66 1.99 -4.98 7.06
C SER A 66 3.16 -4.65 6.14
N LEU A 67 3.07 -3.58 5.34
CA LEU A 67 4.19 -3.14 4.51
C LEU A 67 5.44 -2.79 5.34
N MET A 68 5.25 -2.10 6.47
CA MET A 68 6.35 -1.70 7.34
C MET A 68 7.03 -2.90 8.02
N LEU A 69 6.27 -3.87 8.51
CA LEU A 69 6.78 -4.98 9.30
C LEU A 69 7.23 -6.16 8.44
N ASP A 70 6.43 -6.53 7.44
CA ASP A 70 6.66 -7.74 6.64
C ASP A 70 7.65 -7.47 5.50
N HIS A 71 7.55 -6.28 4.89
CA HIS A 71 8.37 -5.90 3.72
C HIS A 71 9.41 -4.81 4.02
N ARG A 72 9.51 -4.35 5.26
CA ARG A 72 10.46 -3.30 5.69
C ARG A 72 10.31 -2.00 4.89
N CYS A 73 9.10 -1.71 4.40
CA CYS A 73 8.81 -0.50 3.65
C CYS A 73 8.91 0.75 4.54
N LYS A 74 9.35 1.86 3.95
CA LYS A 74 9.35 3.18 4.58
C LYS A 74 8.04 3.89 4.25
N ILE A 75 7.19 4.09 5.25
CA ILE A 75 5.87 4.71 5.05
C ILE A 75 5.97 6.23 5.18
N ILE A 76 5.46 6.95 4.18
CA ILE A 76 5.31 8.41 4.24
C ILE A 76 4.08 8.73 5.13
N PRO A 77 4.24 9.53 6.21
CA PRO A 77 3.18 9.74 7.20
C PRO A 77 2.08 10.73 6.79
N CYS A 78 2.16 11.37 5.61
CA CYS A 78 1.11 12.25 5.10
C CYS A 78 0.18 11.46 4.18
N PHE A 79 -1.09 11.40 4.57
CA PHE A 79 -2.20 10.89 3.76
C PHE A 79 -3.13 12.06 3.47
N VAL A 80 -3.50 12.23 2.19
CA VAL A 80 -4.53 13.17 1.71
C VAL A 80 -5.71 12.38 1.19
#